data_AF-A0A536VF60-F1
#
_entry.id   AF-A0A536VF60-F1
#
_cell.length_a   1.000
_cell.length_b   1.000
_cell.length_c   1.000
_cell.angle_alpha   90.00
_cell.angle_beta   90.00
_cell.angle_gamma   90.00
#
_symmetry.space_group_name_H-M   'P 1'
#
loop_
_entity.id
_entity.type
_entity.pdbx_description
1 polymer ?
#
loop_
_entity_poly.entity_id
_entity_poly.type
_entity_poly.pdbx_seq_one_letter_code
_entity_poly.pdbx_strand_id
1 'polypeptide(L)'
;MKKASRNELRAEYKRSDFGTLVRGKYAARVSAETNVVILEPAISKAFPNDKAVNDALRVVLEVAKATARLTRRSTRTSRKRAAD
;
A
#
# COMPACT_ATOMS: atom_id res chain seq x y z
N MET A 1 -0.15 23.58 37.09
CA MET A 1 -1.03 22.91 36.10
C MET A 1 -0.16 22.15 35.11
N LYS A 2 -0.21 20.81 35.09
CA LYS A 2 0.52 19.99 34.10
C LYS A 2 -0.11 20.19 32.73
N LYS A 3 0.65 20.69 31.75
CA LYS A 3 0.24 20.69 30.34
C LYS A 3 0.22 19.23 29.87
N ALA A 4 -0.92 18.75 29.40
CA ALA A 4 -1.00 17.46 28.72
C ALA A 4 -0.05 17.47 27.52
N SER A 5 0.78 16.44 27.37
CA SER A 5 1.61 16.25 26.18
C SER A 5 0.66 16.13 24.98
N ARG A 6 0.98 16.82 23.87
CA ARG A 6 0.06 16.97 22.72
C ARG A 6 -0.29 15.64 22.01
N ASN A 7 0.37 14.53 22.38
CA ASN A 7 0.28 13.25 21.69
C ASN A 7 -0.28 12.09 22.55
N GLU A 8 -0.70 12.34 23.79
CA GLU A 8 -1.31 11.29 24.62
C GLU A 8 -2.84 11.27 24.48
N LEU A 9 -3.38 10.09 24.16
CA LEU A 9 -4.83 9.86 24.17
C LEU A 9 -5.32 9.84 25.63
N ARG A 10 -6.39 10.58 25.93
CA ARG A 10 -7.05 10.53 27.25
C ARG A 10 -7.78 9.20 27.42
N ALA A 11 -7.83 8.70 28.66
CA ALA A 11 -8.56 7.48 29.01
C ALA A 11 -10.06 7.57 28.66
N GLU A 12 -10.65 8.76 28.81
CA GLU A 12 -12.06 9.02 28.52
C GLU A 12 -12.26 10.41 27.91
N TYR A 13 -13.31 10.53 27.11
CA TYR A 13 -13.77 11.78 26.52
C TYR A 13 -15.23 12.03 26.87
N LYS A 14 -15.57 13.29 27.17
CA LYS A 14 -16.94 13.73 27.43
C LYS A 14 -17.58 14.26 26.15
N ARG A 15 -18.92 14.26 26.08
CA ARG A 15 -19.64 14.80 24.90
C ARG A 15 -19.27 16.26 24.60
N SER A 16 -19.00 17.05 25.65
CA SER A 16 -18.54 18.44 25.58
C SER A 16 -17.16 18.62 24.94
N ASP A 17 -16.35 17.55 24.91
CA ASP A 17 -15.01 17.58 24.30
C ASP A 17 -15.13 17.55 22.76
N PHE A 18 -16.29 17.15 22.23
CA PHE A 18 -16.56 17.09 20.80
C PHE A 18 -17.55 18.19 20.40
N GLY A 19 -17.26 18.89 19.30
CA GLY A 19 -18.22 19.81 18.69
C GLY A 19 -19.41 19.11 18.02
N THR A 20 -19.99 19.74 17.01
CA THR A 20 -21.05 19.12 16.20
C THR A 20 -20.52 17.86 15.52
N LEU A 21 -21.15 16.72 15.83
CA LEU A 21 -20.81 15.44 15.22
C LEU A 21 -21.50 15.38 13.85
N VAL A 22 -20.71 15.42 12.79
CA VAL A 22 -21.20 15.37 11.41
C VAL A 22 -20.94 13.98 10.86
N ARG A 23 -22.00 13.29 10.41
CA ARG A 23 -21.88 12.00 9.73
C ARG A 23 -21.05 12.18 8.47
N GLY A 24 -20.03 11.33 8.28
CA GLY A 24 -19.19 11.37 7.09
C GLY A 24 -18.18 12.52 7.01
N LYS A 25 -17.90 13.24 8.11
CA LYS A 25 -16.94 14.37 8.14
C LYS A 25 -15.59 14.09 7.46
N TYR A 26 -15.11 12.85 7.54
CA TYR A 26 -13.85 12.41 6.95
C TYR A 26 -14.02 11.34 5.86
N ALA A 27 -15.25 11.05 5.43
CA ALA A 27 -15.51 10.00 4.44
C ALA A 27 -14.75 10.24 3.13
N ALA A 28 -14.73 11.49 2.64
CA ALA A 28 -14.00 11.87 1.44
C ALA A 28 -12.47 11.71 1.57
N ARG A 29 -11.91 11.92 2.78
CA ARG A 29 -10.48 11.71 3.03
C ARG A 29 -10.15 10.23 3.08
N VAL A 30 -10.97 9.45 3.78
CA VAL A 30 -10.84 7.98 3.84
C VAL A 30 -10.99 7.37 2.44
N SER A 31 -11.87 7.88 1.59
CA SER A 31 -12.01 7.41 0.21
C SER A 31 -10.85 7.81 -0.69
N ALA A 32 -10.20 8.96 -0.43
CA ALA A 32 -9.02 9.39 -1.17
C ALA A 32 -7.73 8.69 -0.70
N GLU A 33 -7.68 8.32 0.59
CA GLU A 33 -6.55 7.67 1.26
C GLU A 33 -6.87 6.18 1.54
N THR A 34 -7.51 5.47 0.61
CA THR A 34 -7.88 4.07 0.81
C THR A 34 -6.66 3.15 0.87
N ASN A 35 -6.30 2.72 2.08
CA ASN A 35 -5.41 1.58 2.32
C ASN A 35 -6.09 0.21 2.09
N VAL A 36 -7.39 0.19 1.73
CA VAL A 36 -8.17 -1.04 1.53
C VAL A 36 -8.48 -1.21 0.06
N VAL A 37 -8.02 -2.32 -0.52
CA VAL A 37 -8.29 -2.71 -1.91
C VAL A 37 -9.20 -3.92 -1.90
N ILE A 38 -10.35 -3.81 -2.57
CA ILE A 38 -11.29 -4.93 -2.72
C ILE A 38 -10.86 -5.76 -3.93
N LEU A 39 -10.58 -7.03 -3.69
CA LEU A 39 -10.29 -8.00 -4.74
C LEU A 39 -11.58 -8.53 -5.36
N GLU A 40 -11.51 -8.92 -6.63
CA GLU A 40 -12.60 -9.63 -7.29
C GLU A 40 -12.95 -10.92 -6.51
N PRO A 41 -14.24 -11.30 -6.39
CA PRO A 41 -14.66 -12.48 -5.61
C PRO A 41 -14.01 -13.80 -6.01
N ALA A 42 -13.62 -13.96 -7.29
CA ALA A 42 -12.89 -15.15 -7.74
C ALA A 42 -11.45 -15.18 -7.20
N ILE A 43 -10.80 -14.01 -7.15
CA ILE A 43 -9.41 -13.84 -6.70
C ILE A 43 -9.34 -13.92 -5.17
N SER A 44 -10.28 -13.32 -4.45
CA SER A 44 -10.31 -13.38 -2.98
C SER A 44 -10.50 -14.80 -2.44
N LYS A 45 -11.16 -15.69 -3.19
CA LYS A 45 -11.24 -17.13 -2.85
C LYS A 45 -9.89 -17.83 -2.95
N ALA A 46 -9.03 -17.42 -3.89
CA ALA A 46 -7.70 -17.99 -4.06
C ALA A 46 -6.69 -17.40 -3.05
N PHE A 47 -6.90 -16.16 -2.62
CA PHE A 47 -6.03 -15.46 -1.68
C PHE A 47 -6.78 -15.07 -0.40
N PRO A 48 -6.76 -15.93 0.64
CA PRO A 48 -7.59 -15.74 1.83
C PRO A 48 -7.13 -14.59 2.75
N ASN A 49 -5.89 -14.09 2.60
CA ASN A 49 -5.37 -12.99 3.41
C ASN A 49 -4.37 -12.11 2.64
N ASP A 50 -4.03 -10.97 3.24
CA ASP A 50 -3.07 -9.98 2.73
C ASP A 50 -1.66 -10.54 2.53
N LYS A 51 -1.21 -11.42 3.43
CA LYS A 51 0.10 -12.08 3.33
C LYS A 51 0.22 -12.89 2.03
N ALA A 52 -0.79 -13.69 1.71
CA ALA A 52 -0.81 -14.52 0.50
C ALA A 52 -0.76 -13.67 -0.78
N VAL A 53 -1.51 -12.56 -0.82
CA VAL A 53 -1.49 -11.61 -1.94
C VAL A 53 -0.11 -10.98 -2.09
N ASN A 54 0.45 -10.45 -0.99
CA ASN A 54 1.73 -9.75 -1.01
C ASN A 54 2.89 -10.68 -1.40
N ASP A 55 2.87 -11.93 -0.95
CA ASP A 55 3.88 -12.91 -1.32
C ASP A 55 3.79 -13.27 -2.82
N ALA A 56 2.57 -13.43 -3.36
CA ALA A 56 2.40 -13.64 -4.80
C ALA A 56 2.91 -12.44 -5.63
N LEU A 57 2.58 -11.21 -5.21
CA LEU A 57 3.06 -10.00 -5.88
C LEU A 57 4.59 -9.85 -5.82
N ARG A 58 5.22 -10.25 -4.70
CA ARG A 58 6.70 -10.29 -4.59
C ARG A 58 7.31 -11.24 -5.62
N VAL A 59 6.75 -12.43 -5.81
CA VAL A 59 7.22 -13.39 -6.82
C VAL A 59 7.12 -12.78 -8.22
N VAL A 60 6.00 -12.14 -8.56
CA VAL A 60 5.82 -11.47 -9.85
C VAL A 60 6.86 -10.37 -10.05
N LEU A 61 7.14 -9.57 -9.02
CA LEU A 61 8.17 -8.53 -9.07
C LEU A 61 9.57 -9.09 -9.30
N GLU A 62 9.93 -10.20 -8.64
CA GLU A 62 11.24 -10.82 -8.84
C GLU A 62 11.41 -11.39 -10.25
N VAL A 63 10.37 -12.04 -10.79
CA VAL A 63 10.36 -12.50 -12.19
C VAL A 63 10.51 -11.32 -13.15
N ALA A 64 9.75 -10.24 -12.94
CA ALA A 64 9.84 -9.03 -13.77
C ALA A 64 11.24 -8.38 -13.73
N LYS A 65 11.89 -8.34 -12.56
CA LYS A 65 13.28 -7.86 -12.43
C LYS A 65 14.26 -8.76 -13.16
N ALA A 66 14.11 -10.08 -13.06
CA ALA A 66 14.99 -11.04 -13.72
C ALA A 66 14.91 -10.92 -15.25
N THR A 67 13.69 -10.83 -15.80
CA THR A 67 13.48 -10.67 -17.25
C THR A 67 13.99 -9.32 -17.76
N ALA A 68 13.73 -8.23 -17.03
CA ALA A 68 14.25 -6.90 -17.36
C ALA A 68 15.80 -6.84 -17.35
N ARG A 69 16.45 -7.55 -16.42
CA ARG A 69 17.93 -7.66 -16.40
C ARG A 69 18.46 -8.43 -17.61
N LEU A 70 17.79 -9.51 -18.02
CA LEU A 70 18.22 -10.34 -19.15
C LEU A 70 18.15 -9.56 -20.47
N THR A 71 17.06 -8.84 -20.71
CA THR A 71 16.87 -8.01 -21.91
C THR A 71 17.87 -6.86 -21.97
N ARG A 72 18.16 -6.20 -20.84
CA ARG A 72 19.21 -5.17 -20.75
C ARG A 72 20.61 -5.71 -21.00
N ARG A 73 20.91 -6.94 -20.59
CA ARG A 73 22.21 -7.58 -20.86
C ARG A 73 22.38 -7.89 -22.34
N SER A 74 21.34 -8.46 -22.97
CA SER A 74 21.34 -8.81 -24.39
C SER A 74 21.64 -7.59 -25.28
N THR A 75 20.98 -6.46 -25.03
CA THR A 75 21.19 -5.20 -25.78
C THR A 75 22.59 -4.60 -25.58
N ARG A 76 23.25 -4.83 -24.44
CA ARG A 76 24.62 -4.37 -24.20
C ARG A 76 25.65 -5.21 -24.95
N THR A 77 25.41 -6.52 -25.11
CA THR A 77 26.31 -7.41 -25.85
C THR A 77 26.22 -7.19 -27.36
N SER A 78 25.03 -6.89 -27.90
CA SER A 78 24.89 -6.56 -29.34
C SER A 78 25.58 -5.24 -29.70
N ARG A 79 25.50 -4.21 -28.84
CA ARG A 79 26.21 -2.93 -29.07
C ARG A 79 27.73 -3.05 -29.07
N LYS A 80 28.30 -3.94 -28.24
CA LYS A 80 29.75 -4.17 -28.26
C LYS A 80 30.22 -4.80 -29.57
N ARG A 81 29.47 -5.77 -30.10
CA ARG A 81 29.82 -6.44 -31.37
C ARG A 81 29.61 -5.59 -32.62
N ALA A 82 28.83 -4.51 -32.51
CA ALA A 82 28.60 -3.58 -33.62
C ALA A 82 29.62 -2.42 -33.65
N ALA A 83 30.52 -2.34 -32.66
CA ALA A 83 31.52 -1.28 -32.52
C ALA A 83 32.97 -1.80 -32.63
N ASP A 84 33.15 -3.09 -32.93
CA ASP A 84 34.43 -3.73 -33.28
C ASP A 84 34.50 -3.97 -34.80
#